data_AF-A0A150T0S1-F1
#
_entry.id   AF-A0A150T0S1-F1
#
_cell.length_a   1.000
_cell.length_b   1.000
_cell.length_c   1.000
_cell.angle_alpha   90.00
_cell.angle_beta   90.00
_cell.angle_gamma   90.00
#
_symmetry.space_group_name_H-M   'P 1'
#
loop_
_entity.id
_entity.type
_entity.pdbx_description
1 polymer ?
#
loop_
_entity_poly.entity_id
_entity_poly.type
_entity_poly.pdbx_seq_one_letter_code
_entity_poly.pdbx_strand_id
1 'polypeptide(L)'
;MARVGRLGGAILAETQGQYYLVGNTKAPVDFREAGFEPPDEAELVKGAYLRLKPLREVKVAAPVLLLDVEGEALAKKLVQRFVIDRNGSVSERLWRLVYSPDDPLDDAEAPVERDARWLGDIPETIWQLVRDNVLRCL
;
A
#
# COMPACT_ATOMS: atom_id res chain seq x y z
N MET A 1 4.07 -2.97 14.88
CA MET A 1 4.39 -3.44 13.52
C MET A 1 3.18 -3.16 12.64
N ALA A 2 3.41 -2.57 11.47
CA ALA A 2 2.36 -2.28 10.50
C ALA A 2 2.15 -3.43 9.51
N ARG A 3 0.92 -3.59 9.05
CA ARG A 3 0.51 -4.56 8.03
C ARG A 3 0.05 -3.84 6.77
N VAL A 4 0.58 -4.21 5.61
CA VAL A 4 0.29 -3.54 4.34
C VAL A 4 -0.14 -4.56 3.29
N GLY A 5 -1.32 -4.37 2.73
CA GLY A 5 -1.91 -5.24 1.71
C GLY A 5 -2.66 -4.43 0.66
N ARG A 6 -3.72 -5.01 0.11
CA ARG A 6 -4.42 -4.46 -1.07
C ARG A 6 -5.90 -4.28 -0.83
N LEU A 7 -6.46 -3.20 -1.38
CA LEU A 7 -7.90 -2.97 -1.45
C LEU A 7 -8.23 -2.27 -2.77
N GLY A 8 -8.98 -2.94 -3.66
CA GLY A 8 -9.43 -2.36 -4.93
C GLY A 8 -8.32 -1.82 -5.85
N GLY A 9 -7.11 -2.40 -5.80
CA GLY A 9 -5.95 -1.92 -6.57
C GLY A 9 -5.17 -0.76 -5.93
N ALA A 10 -5.64 -0.22 -4.82
CA ALA A 10 -4.89 0.65 -3.92
C ALA A 10 -4.16 -0.18 -2.84
N ILE A 11 -3.37 0.47 -1.99
CA ILE A 11 -2.75 -0.15 -0.82
C ILE A 11 -3.64 0.09 0.40
N LEU A 12 -3.86 -0.95 1.21
CA LEU A 12 -4.47 -0.82 2.53
C LEU A 12 -3.39 -1.05 3.57
N ALA A 13 -3.18 -0.07 4.45
CA ALA A 13 -2.21 -0.14 5.54
C ALA A 13 -2.92 -0.10 6.89
N GLU A 14 -2.58 -1.03 7.78
CA GLU A 14 -3.02 -1.08 9.18
C GLU A 14 -1.81 -0.84 10.09
N THR A 15 -1.97 0.06 11.04
CA THR A 15 -0.95 0.41 12.05
C THR A 15 -1.64 0.94 13.28
N GLN A 16 -1.33 0.36 14.45
CA GLN A 16 -1.88 0.80 15.74
C GLN A 16 -3.43 0.90 15.74
N GLY A 17 -4.11 -0.01 15.02
CA GLY A 17 -5.58 0.01 14.88
C GLY A 17 -6.11 1.14 13.98
N GLN A 18 -5.24 1.86 13.29
CA GLN A 18 -5.57 2.85 12.27
C GLN A 18 -5.40 2.27 10.89
N TYR A 19 -6.26 2.71 9.97
CA TYR A 19 -6.30 2.21 8.60
C TYR A 19 -6.10 3.36 7.62
N TYR A 20 -5.25 3.13 6.62
CA TYR A 20 -4.97 4.09 5.58
C TYR A 20 -5.13 3.44 4.21
N LEU A 21 -5.91 4.08 3.34
CA LEU A 21 -5.96 3.78 1.92
C LEU A 21 -4.90 4.63 1.22
N VAL A 22 -3.98 4.02 0.49
CA VAL A 22 -2.88 4.71 -0.18
C VAL A 22 -3.01 4.53 -1.70
N GLY A 23 -3.09 5.67 -2.40
CA GLY A 23 -3.33 5.72 -3.83
C GLY A 23 -4.80 5.48 -4.23
N ASN A 24 -5.07 5.69 -5.51
CA ASN A 24 -6.41 5.56 -6.07
C ASN A 24 -6.79 4.09 -6.26
N THR A 25 -8.05 3.76 -5.99
CA THR A 25 -8.60 2.46 -6.36
C THR A 25 -8.72 2.38 -7.88
N LYS A 26 -8.44 1.19 -8.43
CA LYS A 26 -8.54 0.89 -9.87
C LYS A 26 -9.91 0.35 -10.27
N ALA A 27 -10.70 -0.06 -9.28
CA ALA A 27 -12.08 -0.50 -9.43
C ALA A 27 -12.94 0.16 -8.34
N PRO A 28 -14.27 0.24 -8.54
CA PRO A 28 -15.19 0.59 -7.46
C PRO A 28 -14.98 -0.35 -6.26
N VAL A 29 -14.87 0.22 -5.06
CA VAL A 29 -14.75 -0.52 -3.80
C VAL A 29 -16.00 -0.26 -2.99
N ASP A 30 -16.67 -1.34 -2.57
CA ASP A 30 -17.67 -1.23 -1.51
C ASP A 30 -16.93 -1.16 -0.17
N PHE A 31 -16.76 0.06 0.33
CA PHE A 31 -16.08 0.30 1.60
C PHE A 31 -16.81 -0.33 2.78
N ARG A 32 -18.15 -0.40 2.75
CA ARG A 32 -18.92 -1.00 3.84
C ARG A 32 -18.70 -2.50 3.89
N GLU A 33 -18.70 -3.16 2.73
CA GLU A 33 -18.35 -4.58 2.64
C GLU A 33 -16.91 -4.83 3.13
N ALA A 34 -15.97 -3.97 2.73
CA ALA A 34 -14.59 -3.99 3.22
C ALA A 34 -14.44 -3.67 4.72
N GLY A 35 -15.51 -3.24 5.40
CA GLY A 35 -15.55 -2.99 6.84
C GLY A 35 -15.23 -1.55 7.25
N PHE A 36 -15.35 -0.59 6.35
CA PHE A 36 -15.09 0.83 6.57
C PHE A 36 -16.33 1.70 6.32
N GLU A 37 -16.38 2.86 6.97
CA GLU A 37 -17.27 3.93 6.53
C GLU A 37 -16.87 4.39 5.12
N PRO A 38 -17.82 4.60 4.19
CA PRO A 38 -17.51 5.23 2.91
C PRO A 38 -16.87 6.60 3.14
N PRO A 39 -15.73 6.90 2.50
CA PRO A 39 -15.12 8.21 2.64
C PRO A 39 -15.97 9.29 1.99
N ASP A 40 -15.84 10.51 2.50
CA ASP A 40 -16.43 11.67 1.87
C ASP A 40 -15.70 11.95 0.54
N GLU A 41 -16.45 12.29 -0.52
CA GLU A 41 -15.86 12.59 -1.84
C GLU A 41 -14.79 13.70 -1.77
N ALA A 42 -14.93 14.61 -0.81
CA ALA A 42 -13.97 15.70 -0.56
C ALA A 42 -12.62 15.22 0.00
N GLU A 43 -12.57 14.05 0.63
CA GLU A 43 -11.33 13.48 1.20
C GLU A 43 -10.52 12.69 0.16
N LEU A 44 -11.09 12.42 -1.02
CA LEU A 44 -10.43 11.71 -2.12
C LEU A 44 -9.50 12.64 -2.90
N VAL A 45 -8.40 13.05 -2.26
CA VAL A 45 -7.33 13.78 -2.95
C VAL A 45 -6.57 12.82 -3.86
N LYS A 46 -6.55 13.09 -5.17
CA LYS A 46 -5.81 12.29 -6.15
C LYS A 46 -4.34 12.13 -5.74
N GLY A 47 -3.89 10.89 -5.61
CA GLY A 47 -2.47 10.54 -5.42
C GLY A 47 -1.91 10.71 -4.02
N ALA A 48 -2.78 10.86 -3.02
CA ALA A 48 -2.40 10.88 -1.62
C ALA A 48 -2.80 9.58 -0.89
N TYR A 49 -2.96 9.69 0.42
CA TYR A 49 -3.58 8.68 1.27
C TYR A 49 -4.78 9.26 1.98
N LEU A 50 -5.68 8.37 2.41
CA LEU A 50 -6.89 8.66 3.16
C LEU A 50 -6.88 7.83 4.43
N ARG A 51 -7.25 8.40 5.57
CA ARG A 51 -7.50 7.63 6.79
C ARG A 51 -8.91 7.06 6.76
N LEU A 52 -9.03 5.75 6.86
CA LEU A 52 -10.31 5.05 6.88
C LEU A 52 -10.83 4.91 8.31
N LYS A 53 -12.15 4.95 8.46
CA LYS A 53 -12.85 4.70 9.73
C LYS A 53 -13.40 3.27 9.73
N PRO A 54 -12.88 2.36 10.57
CA PRO A 54 -13.36 0.98 10.61
C PRO A 54 -14.74 0.91 11.27
N LEU A 55 -15.67 0.20 10.64
CA LEU A 55 -16.97 -0.18 11.22
C LEU A 55 -16.89 -1.43 12.12
N ARG A 56 -15.83 -2.20 11.94
CA ARG A 56 -15.53 -3.45 12.64
C ARG A 56 -14.02 -3.70 12.62
N GLU A 57 -13.55 -4.73 13.32
CA GLU A 57 -12.17 -5.19 13.14
C GLU A 57 -11.96 -5.61 11.68
N VAL A 58 -10.99 -5.00 11.00
CA VAL A 58 -10.67 -5.30 9.59
C VAL A 58 -9.32 -6.00 9.54
N LYS A 59 -9.30 -7.18 8.92
CA LYS A 59 -8.05 -7.89 8.65
C LYS A 59 -7.54 -7.50 7.26
N VAL A 60 -6.29 -7.08 7.19
CA VAL A 60 -5.62 -6.85 5.90
C VAL A 60 -5.49 -8.19 5.18
N ALA A 61 -6.05 -8.26 3.96
CA ALA A 61 -6.05 -9.47 3.17
C ALA A 61 -4.62 -9.83 2.72
N ALA A 62 -4.33 -11.13 2.72
CA ALA A 62 -3.08 -11.66 2.22
C ALA A 62 -2.93 -11.42 0.70
N PRO A 63 -1.69 -11.27 0.20
CA PRO A 63 -0.43 -11.25 0.96
C PRO A 63 -0.20 -9.92 1.69
N VAL A 64 0.40 -10.01 2.88
CA VAL A 64 0.64 -8.87 3.79
C VAL A 64 2.13 -8.60 3.90
N LEU A 65 2.53 -7.35 3.65
CA LEU A 65 3.87 -6.86 3.96
C LEU A 65 3.93 -6.32 5.38
N LEU A 66 4.98 -6.69 6.11
CA LEU A 66 5.25 -6.24 7.47
C LEU A 66 6.29 -5.12 7.46
N LEU A 67 5.94 -3.97 8.03
CA LEU A 67 6.81 -2.80 8.12
C LEU A 67 6.96 -2.33 9.56
N ASP A 68 8.13 -1.76 9.89
CA ASP A 68 8.40 -1.12 11.18
C ASP A 68 8.29 0.41 11.06
N VAL A 69 7.16 0.87 10.52
CA VAL A 69 6.80 2.28 10.39
C VAL A 69 5.35 2.41 10.83
N GLU A 70 5.07 3.29 11.79
CA GLU A 70 3.75 3.40 12.42
C GLU A 70 3.04 4.72 12.11
N GLY A 71 1.71 4.71 12.27
CA GLY A 71 0.85 5.86 12.14
C GLY A 71 0.85 6.49 10.75
N GLU A 72 0.63 7.79 10.69
CA GLU A 72 0.56 8.54 9.42
C GLU A 72 1.87 8.53 8.63
N ALA A 73 3.01 8.35 9.31
CA ALA A 73 4.31 8.24 8.66
C ALA A 73 4.38 7.04 7.70
N LEU A 74 3.69 5.94 8.04
CA LEU A 74 3.56 4.77 7.17
C LEU A 74 2.87 5.15 5.86
N ALA A 75 1.73 5.83 5.93
CA ALA A 75 0.96 6.21 4.75
C ALA A 75 1.76 7.14 3.82
N LYS A 76 2.45 8.14 4.40
CA LYS A 76 3.37 9.02 3.65
C LYS A 76 4.49 8.23 2.96
N LYS A 77 5.09 7.28 3.68
CA LYS A 77 6.13 6.40 3.14
C LYS A 77 5.58 5.63 1.94
N LEU A 78 4.42 4.99 2.09
CA LEU A 78 3.81 4.17 1.04
C LEU A 78 3.44 4.99 -0.20
N VAL A 79 3.00 6.25 -0.05
CA VAL A 79 2.80 7.18 -1.18
C VAL A 79 4.12 7.35 -1.93
N GLN A 80 5.17 7.80 -1.24
CA GLN A 80 6.49 8.01 -1.82
C GLN A 80 7.06 6.74 -2.46
N ARG A 81 6.73 5.56 -1.90
CA ARG A 81 7.26 4.28 -2.40
C ARG A 81 6.54 3.76 -3.62
N PHE A 82 5.21 3.87 -3.68
CA PHE A 82 4.42 3.12 -4.67
C PHE A 82 3.51 3.95 -5.56
N VAL A 83 3.11 5.15 -5.14
CA VAL A 83 2.14 5.95 -5.88
C VAL A 83 2.83 6.66 -7.04
N ILE A 84 2.16 6.70 -8.18
CA ILE A 84 2.59 7.41 -9.39
C ILE A 84 1.96 8.80 -9.38
N ASP A 85 2.77 9.85 -9.27
CA ASP A 85 2.30 11.23 -9.05
C ASP A 85 1.29 11.71 -10.10
N ARG A 86 1.49 11.34 -11.38
CA ARG A 86 0.64 11.83 -12.49
C ARG A 86 -0.82 11.40 -12.41
N ASN A 87 -1.12 10.24 -11.82
CA ASN A 87 -2.46 9.67 -11.83
C ASN A 87 -2.92 9.15 -10.46
N GLY A 88 -2.05 9.21 -9.46
CA GLY A 88 -2.31 8.77 -8.09
C GLY A 88 -2.48 7.27 -7.91
N SER A 89 -2.24 6.46 -8.95
CA SER A 89 -2.38 5.01 -8.87
C SER A 89 -1.15 4.37 -8.25
N VAL A 90 -1.35 3.23 -7.57
CA VAL A 90 -0.25 2.36 -7.15
C VAL A 90 0.35 1.65 -8.36
N SER A 91 1.68 1.70 -8.47
CA SER A 91 2.44 0.98 -9.50
C SER A 91 2.51 -0.52 -9.20
N GLU A 92 1.92 -1.34 -10.07
CA GLU A 92 2.03 -2.82 -9.96
C GLU A 92 3.47 -3.29 -10.13
N ARG A 93 4.28 -2.59 -10.94
CA ARG A 93 5.69 -2.95 -11.14
C ARG A 93 6.49 -2.76 -9.85
N LEU A 94 6.29 -1.64 -9.16
CA LEU A 94 6.95 -1.40 -7.87
C LEU A 94 6.41 -2.31 -6.79
N TRP A 95 5.09 -2.55 -6.76
CA TRP A 95 4.49 -3.50 -5.83
C TRP A 95 5.09 -4.89 -5.99
N ARG A 96 5.15 -5.41 -7.23
CA ARG A 96 5.75 -6.72 -7.53
C ARG A 96 7.24 -6.78 -7.21
N LEU A 97 7.98 -5.69 -7.36
CA LEU A 97 9.42 -5.65 -7.05
C LEU A 97 9.73 -5.91 -5.57
N VAL A 98 8.79 -5.63 -4.66
CA VAL A 98 8.97 -5.93 -3.23
C VAL A 98 9.14 -7.43 -2.99
N TYR A 99 8.61 -8.24 -3.91
CA TYR A 99 8.65 -9.68 -3.85
C TYR A 99 9.82 -10.20 -4.71
N SER A 100 10.60 -11.12 -4.16
CA SER A 100 11.76 -11.70 -4.86
C SER A 100 11.30 -12.65 -5.97
N PRO A 101 12.08 -12.86 -7.05
CA PRO A 101 11.86 -14.00 -7.94
C PRO A 101 11.81 -15.35 -7.20
N ASP A 102 12.53 -15.47 -6.08
CA ASP A 102 12.56 -16.67 -5.22
C ASP A 102 11.40 -16.73 -4.21
N ASP A 103 10.59 -15.67 -4.11
CA ASP A 103 9.39 -15.59 -3.28
C ASP A 103 8.32 -14.77 -4.04
N PRO A 104 7.74 -15.31 -5.13
CA PRO A 104 6.84 -14.56 -5.97
C PRO A 104 5.47 -14.37 -5.32
N LEU A 105 4.74 -13.34 -5.73
CA LEU A 105 3.42 -12.99 -5.18
C LEU A 105 2.37 -14.09 -5.37
N ASP A 106 2.47 -14.83 -6.47
CA ASP A 106 1.46 -15.78 -6.95
C ASP A 106 1.74 -17.22 -6.48
N ASP A 107 2.75 -17.44 -5.62
CA ASP A 107 3.05 -18.74 -5.04
C ASP A 107 2.07 -19.08 -3.91
N ALA A 108 1.35 -20.19 -4.10
CA ALA A 108 0.36 -20.68 -3.14
C ALA A 108 0.98 -21.26 -1.86
N GLU A 109 2.26 -21.63 -1.89
CA GLU A 109 3.01 -22.13 -0.72
C GLU A 109 3.75 -21.02 0.02
N ALA A 110 3.77 -19.80 -0.51
CA ALA A 110 4.50 -18.69 0.08
C ALA A 110 3.87 -18.15 1.38
N PRO A 111 4.68 -17.53 2.26
CA PRO A 111 4.17 -16.94 3.49
C PRO A 111 3.09 -15.87 3.23
N VAL A 112 2.01 -15.99 4.02
CA VAL A 112 0.89 -15.05 4.06
C VAL A 112 1.33 -13.65 4.48
N GLU A 113 2.29 -13.59 5.41
CA GLU A 113 2.94 -12.37 5.88
C GLU A 113 4.42 -12.39 5.47
N ARG A 114 4.93 -11.27 4.95
CA ARG A 114 6.29 -11.15 4.43
C ARG A 114 6.99 -9.95 5.04
N ASP A 115 8.23 -10.16 5.46
CA ASP A 115 9.05 -9.09 6.04
C ASP A 115 9.48 -8.10 4.95
N ALA A 116 9.01 -6.85 5.07
CA ALA A 116 9.36 -5.75 4.20
C ALA A 116 9.90 -4.55 5.00
N ARG A 117 10.49 -4.79 6.17
CA ARG A 117 11.09 -3.73 7.01
C ARG A 117 12.14 -2.93 6.27
N TRP A 118 12.90 -3.58 5.37
CA TRP A 118 13.87 -2.93 4.49
C TRP A 118 13.24 -1.80 3.65
N LEU A 119 11.94 -1.87 3.32
CA LEU A 119 11.25 -0.80 2.62
C LEU A 119 11.07 0.43 3.53
N GLY A 120 10.94 0.22 4.83
CA GLY A 120 11.02 1.27 5.86
C GLY A 120 12.42 1.88 5.98
N ASP A 121 13.48 1.13 5.69
CA ASP A 121 14.85 1.57 6.00
C ASP A 121 15.63 2.09 4.79
N ILE A 122 15.31 1.60 3.58
CA ILE A 122 16.03 1.99 2.36
C ILE A 122 15.95 3.52 2.16
N PRO A 123 17.08 4.21 1.90
CA PRO A 123 17.08 5.65 1.71
C PRO A 123 16.18 6.08 0.54
N GLU A 124 15.53 7.23 0.68
CA GLU A 124 14.63 7.77 -0.34
C GLU A 124 15.33 7.97 -1.68
N THR A 125 16.56 8.49 -1.67
CA THR A 125 17.37 8.69 -2.88
C THR A 125 17.63 7.39 -3.65
N ILE A 126 17.91 6.30 -2.94
CA ILE A 126 18.13 4.98 -3.54
C ILE A 126 16.81 4.44 -4.10
N TRP A 127 15.72 4.55 -3.35
CA TRP A 127 14.42 4.11 -3.85
C TRP A 127 13.94 4.94 -5.04
N GLN A 128 14.28 6.23 -5.11
CA GLN A 128 13.95 7.07 -6.25
C GLN A 128 14.65 6.58 -7.52
N LEU A 129 15.93 6.18 -7.44
CA LEU A 129 16.63 5.57 -8.56
C LEU A 129 15.91 4.29 -9.04
N VAL A 130 15.45 3.45 -8.10
CA VAL A 130 14.65 2.25 -8.44
C VAL A 130 13.35 2.65 -9.11
N ARG A 131 12.61 3.62 -8.56
CA ARG A 131 11.36 4.14 -9.13
C ARG A 131 11.57 4.62 -10.56
N ASP A 132 12.57 5.44 -10.82
CA ASP A 132 12.83 5.99 -12.15
C ASP A 132 13.15 4.87 -13.16
N ASN A 133 13.98 3.91 -12.76
CA ASN A 133 14.39 2.79 -13.60
C ASN A 133 13.29 1.75 -13.84
N VAL A 134 12.35 1.57 -12.91
CA VAL A 134 11.25 0.60 -12.99
C VAL A 134 10.02 1.19 -13.66
N LEU A 135 9.69 2.44 -13.31
CA LEU A 135 8.54 3.13 -13.89
C LEU A 135 8.81 3.56 -15.32
N ARG A 136 10.08 3.73 -15.72
CA ARG A 136 10.55 4.17 -17.06
C ARG A 136 9.49 5.00 -17.75
N CYS A 137 9.37 6.27 -17.34
CA CYS A 137 8.64 7.23 -18.13
C CYS A 137 9.53 7.58 -19.33
N LEU A 138 9.28 6.95 -20.48
CA LEU A 138 9.48 7.62 -21.76
C LEU A 138 8.22 8.45 -22.03
#